data_AF-A0A0K0CVE2-F1
#
_entry.id   AF-A0A0K0CVE2-F1
#
_cell.length_a   1.000
_cell.length_b   1.000
_cell.length_c   1.000
_cell.angle_alpha   90.00
_cell.angle_beta   90.00
_cell.angle_gamma   90.00
#
_symmetry.space_group_name_H-M   'P 1'
#
loop_
_entity.id
_entity.type
_entity.pdbx_description
1 polymer ?
#
loop_
_entity_poly.entity_id
_entity_poly.type
_entity_poly.pdbx_seq_one_letter_code
_entity_poly.pdbx_strand_id
1 'polypeptide(L)'
;MVPDLTGNNVIEWRDFQALIDAIGAVRGVDGEDHLAARLSLTHVWQAMTATVHKDTTDKITLVDWIRMWADSLTAEKEPAWQKAYLDYMFHLLDASGDQLVDLAEYIEVLGYFSIPREEAISCFDKFAVNSAGGQCNSIDHKRFVDLWQQYFWSNDVNDVGNYLLGTV
;
A
#
# COMPACT_ATOMS: atom_id res chain seq x y z
N MET A 1 -4.32 -7.00 -2.04
CA MET A 1 -4.78 -5.96 -2.99
C MET A 1 -3.78 -5.88 -4.14
N VAL A 2 -4.25 -5.78 -5.39
CA VAL A 2 -3.41 -5.55 -6.59
C VAL A 2 -3.48 -4.05 -6.89
N PRO A 3 -2.35 -3.36 -7.16
CA PRO A 3 -2.34 -1.94 -7.50
C PRO A 3 -2.82 -1.68 -8.94
N ASP A 4 -4.00 -2.19 -9.28
CA ASP A 4 -4.70 -1.93 -10.54
C ASP A 4 -5.83 -0.94 -10.26
N LEU A 5 -5.53 0.34 -10.40
CA LEU A 5 -6.45 1.44 -10.13
C LEU A 5 -7.33 1.77 -11.33
N THR A 6 -6.91 1.38 -12.54
CA THR A 6 -7.67 1.56 -13.77
C THR A 6 -8.64 0.41 -14.05
N GLY A 7 -8.57 -0.67 -13.27
CA GLY A 7 -9.47 -1.83 -13.34
C GLY A 7 -9.29 -2.67 -14.60
N ASN A 8 -8.10 -2.64 -15.21
CA ASN A 8 -7.82 -3.29 -16.49
C ASN A 8 -7.12 -4.67 -16.34
N ASN A 9 -7.04 -5.19 -15.12
CA ASN A 9 -6.41 -6.44 -14.69
C ASN A 9 -4.89 -6.50 -14.93
N VAL A 10 -4.25 -5.36 -15.11
CA VAL A 10 -2.80 -5.22 -15.26
C VAL A 10 -2.33 -4.01 -14.46
N ILE A 11 -1.08 -4.04 -14.01
CA ILE A 11 -0.46 -2.92 -13.32
C ILE A 11 0.43 -2.20 -14.34
N GLU A 12 0.16 -0.93 -14.59
CA GLU A 12 0.88 -0.07 -15.52
C GLU A 12 1.24 1.26 -14.84
N TRP A 13 2.20 1.99 -15.40
CA TRP A 13 2.51 3.36 -14.94
C TRP A 13 1.27 4.27 -14.86
N ARG A 14 0.27 4.02 -15.70
CA ARG A 14 -0.99 4.77 -15.71
C ARG A 14 -1.78 4.63 -14.41
N ASP A 15 -1.71 3.50 -13.72
CA ASP A 15 -2.36 3.31 -12.41
C ASP A 15 -1.72 4.22 -11.38
N PHE A 16 -0.38 4.24 -11.34
CA PHE A 16 0.39 5.13 -10.47
C PHE A 16 0.12 6.60 -10.81
N GLN A 17 0.05 6.96 -12.10
CA GLN A 17 -0.27 8.31 -12.53
C GLN A 17 -1.69 8.73 -12.12
N ALA A 18 -2.67 7.84 -12.23
CA ALA A 18 -4.03 8.12 -11.79
C ALA A 18 -4.09 8.41 -10.28
N LEU A 19 -3.28 7.71 -9.47
CA LEU A 19 -3.16 8.00 -8.05
C LEU A 19 -2.47 9.34 -7.78
N ILE A 20 -1.37 9.64 -8.48
CA ILE A 20 -0.69 10.95 -8.39
C ILE A 20 -1.68 12.08 -8.70
N ASP A 21 -2.44 11.93 -9.77
CA ASP A 21 -3.42 12.93 -10.20
C ASP A 21 -4.57 13.05 -9.19
N ALA A 22 -5.02 11.94 -8.58
CA ALA A 22 -6.03 11.94 -7.53
C ALA A 22 -5.54 12.65 -6.26
N ILE A 23 -4.31 12.35 -5.83
CA ILE A 23 -3.67 13.03 -4.69
C ILE A 23 -3.53 14.52 -4.99
N GLY A 24 -3.09 14.89 -6.19
CA GLY A 24 -3.01 16.29 -6.63
C GLY A 24 -4.38 16.99 -6.63
N ALA A 25 -5.44 16.29 -7.01
CA ALA A 25 -6.81 16.83 -7.01
C ALA A 25 -7.35 17.06 -5.59
N VAL A 26 -6.98 16.20 -4.63
CA VAL A 26 -7.46 16.28 -3.24
C VAL A 26 -6.59 17.21 -2.39
N ARG A 27 -5.26 17.11 -2.50
CA ARG A 27 -4.29 17.78 -1.62
C ARG A 27 -3.60 18.99 -2.25
N GLY A 28 -3.84 19.24 -3.54
CA GLY A 28 -3.30 20.37 -4.29
C GLY A 28 -2.20 19.96 -5.26
N VAL A 29 -2.39 20.32 -6.53
CA VAL A 29 -1.42 20.06 -7.60
C VAL A 29 -0.14 20.86 -7.32
N ASP A 30 0.99 20.16 -7.43
CA ASP A 30 2.35 20.65 -7.17
C ASP A 30 2.62 21.06 -5.71
N GLY A 31 1.76 20.64 -4.78
CA GLY A 31 2.07 20.66 -3.34
C GLY A 31 3.19 19.66 -2.97
N GLU A 32 3.71 19.78 -1.74
CA GLU A 32 4.74 18.87 -1.23
C GLU A 32 4.30 17.41 -1.31
N ASP A 33 3.05 17.10 -0.98
CA ASP A 33 2.47 15.76 -1.06
C ASP A 33 2.40 15.23 -2.49
N HIS A 34 2.01 16.07 -3.46
CA HIS A 34 1.96 15.69 -4.88
C HIS A 34 3.36 15.36 -5.42
N LEU A 35 4.37 16.14 -5.01
CA LEU A 35 5.76 15.91 -5.39
C LEU A 35 6.33 14.64 -4.74
N ALA A 36 6.07 14.45 -3.44
CA ALA A 36 6.49 13.28 -2.68
C ALA A 36 5.85 12.00 -3.23
N ALA A 37 4.53 12.02 -3.47
CA ALA A 37 3.82 10.93 -4.10
C ALA A 37 4.42 10.59 -5.47
N ARG A 38 4.65 11.60 -6.33
CA ARG A 38 5.24 11.38 -7.67
C ARG A 38 6.62 10.74 -7.60
N LEU A 39 7.50 11.18 -6.70
CA LEU A 39 8.84 10.61 -6.53
C LEU A 39 8.78 9.16 -6.03
N SER A 40 8.00 8.92 -4.99
CA SER A 40 7.84 7.60 -4.36
C SER A 40 7.22 6.59 -5.33
N LEU A 41 6.11 6.96 -5.99
CA LEU A 41 5.41 6.12 -6.97
C LEU A 41 6.29 5.79 -8.18
N THR A 42 7.11 6.74 -8.64
CA THR A 42 8.09 6.49 -9.73
C THR A 42 9.13 5.46 -9.30
N HIS A 43 9.66 5.58 -8.08
CA HIS A 43 10.67 4.65 -7.56
C HIS A 43 10.12 3.23 -7.40
N VAL A 44 8.88 3.10 -6.91
CA VAL A 44 8.19 1.81 -6.79
C VAL A 44 8.00 1.16 -8.15
N TRP A 45 7.49 1.92 -9.13
CA TRP A 45 7.29 1.40 -10.48
C TRP A 45 8.59 0.87 -11.07
N GLN A 46 9.68 1.63 -10.96
CA GLN A 46 11.01 1.22 -11.42
C GLN A 46 11.51 -0.04 -10.71
N ALA A 47 11.29 -0.16 -9.39
CA ALA A 47 11.68 -1.35 -8.62
C ALA A 47 10.87 -2.59 -9.02
N MET A 48 9.57 -2.42 -9.27
CA MET A 48 8.69 -3.49 -9.73
C MET A 48 9.10 -3.98 -11.12
N THR A 49 9.26 -3.08 -12.10
CA THR A 49 9.63 -3.44 -13.47
C THR A 49 11.02 -4.07 -13.55
N ALA A 50 11.97 -3.57 -12.75
CA ALA A 50 13.31 -4.17 -12.64
C ALA A 50 13.27 -5.62 -12.13
N THR A 51 12.37 -5.93 -11.20
CA THR A 51 12.23 -7.28 -10.62
C THR A 51 11.65 -8.27 -11.62
N VAL A 52 10.67 -7.86 -12.43
CA VAL A 52 10.09 -8.73 -13.48
C VAL A 52 10.89 -8.69 -14.78
N HIS A 53 12.04 -8.02 -14.81
CA HIS A 53 12.86 -7.80 -16.00
C HIS A 53 12.06 -7.22 -17.18
N LYS A 54 11.18 -6.26 -16.87
CA LYS A 54 10.36 -5.55 -17.85
C LYS A 54 10.77 -4.08 -17.94
N ASP A 55 10.43 -3.42 -19.04
CA ASP A 55 10.60 -1.99 -19.18
C ASP A 55 9.51 -1.23 -18.39
N THR A 56 9.77 0.03 -18.09
CA THR A 56 8.82 0.98 -17.50
C THR A 56 7.60 1.28 -18.39
N THR A 57 7.64 0.87 -19.66
CA THR A 57 6.50 0.92 -20.59
C THR A 57 5.70 -0.38 -20.65
N ASP A 58 6.21 -1.46 -20.07
CA ASP A 58 5.56 -2.75 -20.09
C ASP A 58 4.52 -2.87 -18.97
N LYS A 59 3.64 -3.87 -19.12
CA LYS A 59 2.57 -4.16 -18.16
C LYS A 59 3.00 -5.28 -17.24
N ILE A 60 2.70 -5.15 -15.95
CA ILE A 60 2.83 -6.24 -14.99
C ILE A 60 1.48 -6.93 -14.88
N THR A 61 1.38 -8.17 -15.35
CA THR A 61 0.12 -8.93 -15.29
C THR A 61 -0.10 -9.49 -13.89
N LEU A 62 -1.34 -9.89 -13.58
CA LEU A 62 -1.64 -10.61 -12.34
C LEU A 62 -0.74 -11.85 -12.15
N VAL A 63 -0.41 -12.55 -13.25
CA VAL A 63 0.48 -13.72 -13.21
C VAL A 63 1.90 -13.34 -12.84
N ASP A 64 2.41 -12.23 -13.37
CA ASP A 64 3.73 -11.71 -13.00
C ASP A 64 3.74 -11.30 -11.53
N TRP A 65 2.70 -10.60 -11.08
CA TRP A 65 2.51 -10.21 -9.68
C TRP A 65 2.51 -11.42 -8.74
N ILE A 66 1.72 -12.46 -9.04
CA ILE A 66 1.67 -13.69 -8.25
C ILE A 66 3.04 -14.38 -8.25
N ARG A 67 3.76 -14.40 -9.38
CA ARG A 67 5.12 -14.96 -9.45
C ARG A 67 6.11 -14.18 -8.60
N MET A 68 6.11 -12.85 -8.66
CA MET A 68 6.96 -12.01 -7.81
C MET A 68 6.75 -12.32 -6.33
N TRP A 69 5.49 -12.48 -5.90
CA TRP A 69 5.16 -12.86 -4.53
C TRP A 69 5.55 -14.30 -4.19
N ALA A 70 5.34 -15.26 -5.09
CA ALA A 70 5.77 -16.64 -4.87
C ALA A 70 7.30 -16.74 -4.73
N ASP A 71 8.03 -15.97 -5.53
CA ASP A 71 9.48 -15.88 -5.47
C ASP A 71 9.94 -15.16 -4.19
N SER A 72 9.22 -14.13 -3.72
CA SER A 72 9.55 -13.44 -2.47
C SER A 72 9.36 -14.31 -1.23
N LEU A 73 8.33 -15.16 -1.21
CA LEU A 73 8.06 -16.11 -0.12
C LEU A 73 9.11 -17.22 -0.02
N THR A 74 9.82 -17.51 -1.11
CA THR A 74 10.84 -18.57 -1.17
C THR A 74 12.27 -18.03 -1.14
N ALA A 75 12.46 -16.72 -1.29
CA ALA A 75 13.77 -16.09 -1.26
C ALA A 75 14.38 -16.09 0.16
N GLU A 76 15.68 -16.41 0.25
CA GLU A 76 16.44 -16.32 1.51
C GLU A 76 16.56 -14.88 2.05
N LYS A 77 16.25 -13.87 1.22
CA LYS A 77 16.28 -12.44 1.55
C LYS A 77 15.03 -11.77 1.02
N GLU A 78 14.46 -10.88 1.83
CA GLU A 78 13.33 -10.02 1.44
C GLU A 78 13.69 -9.21 0.19
N PRO A 79 12.92 -9.32 -0.90
CA PRO A 79 13.24 -8.60 -2.13
C PRO A 79 13.16 -7.08 -1.97
N ALA A 80 14.07 -6.36 -2.64
CA ALA A 80 14.11 -4.89 -2.56
C ALA A 80 12.79 -4.22 -2.99
N TRP A 81 12.07 -4.81 -3.95
CA TRP A 81 10.76 -4.31 -4.38
C TRP A 81 9.69 -4.44 -3.29
N GLN A 82 9.74 -5.48 -2.45
CA GLN A 82 8.78 -5.67 -1.36
C GLN A 82 8.94 -4.56 -0.32
N LYS A 83 10.19 -4.23 0.02
CA LYS A 83 10.49 -3.09 0.90
C LYS A 83 10.08 -1.76 0.26
N ALA A 84 10.45 -1.52 -0.99
CA ALA A 84 10.06 -0.28 -1.69
C ALA A 84 8.54 -0.13 -1.78
N TYR A 85 7.82 -1.23 -1.98
CA TYR A 85 6.36 -1.25 -2.04
C TYR A 85 5.73 -1.04 -0.65
N LEU A 86 6.30 -1.63 0.41
CA LEU A 86 5.89 -1.37 1.79
C LEU A 86 6.09 0.09 2.17
N ASP A 87 7.30 0.62 1.96
CA ASP A 87 7.65 2.02 2.27
C ASP A 87 6.71 2.97 1.53
N TYR A 88 6.35 2.64 0.29
CA TYR A 88 5.37 3.38 -0.49
C TYR A 88 3.96 3.29 0.08
N MET A 89 3.46 2.09 0.41
CA MET A 89 2.11 1.95 0.95
C MET A 89 1.98 2.67 2.30
N PHE A 90 3.04 2.65 3.10
CA PHE A 90 3.11 3.45 4.32
C PHE A 90 3.06 4.95 4.00
N HIS A 91 3.89 5.43 3.07
CA HIS A 91 3.91 6.85 2.70
C HIS A 91 2.63 7.33 2.00
N LEU A 92 1.93 6.44 1.29
CA LEU A 92 0.63 6.73 0.72
C LEU A 92 -0.40 6.98 1.83
N LEU A 93 -0.34 6.15 2.89
CA LEU A 93 -1.18 6.22 4.06
C LEU A 93 -0.82 7.35 5.03
N ASP A 94 0.47 7.65 5.21
CA ASP A 94 0.99 8.76 6.03
C ASP A 94 0.93 10.05 5.20
N ALA A 95 -0.27 10.60 5.10
CA ALA A 95 -0.57 11.77 4.31
C ALA A 95 0.11 13.03 4.85
N SER A 96 0.17 13.13 6.17
CA SER A 96 0.69 14.27 6.91
C SER A 96 2.22 14.29 6.99
N GLY A 97 2.87 13.16 6.70
CA GLY A 97 4.32 12.99 6.78
C GLY A 97 4.84 12.96 8.22
N ASP A 98 3.97 12.70 9.19
CA ASP A 98 4.30 12.68 10.62
C ASP A 98 4.84 11.30 11.08
N GLN A 99 5.00 10.36 10.14
CA GLN A 99 5.41 8.98 10.37
C GLN A 99 4.41 8.17 11.17
N LEU A 100 3.16 8.62 11.21
CA LEU A 100 2.02 7.94 11.79
C LEU A 100 0.92 7.87 10.73
N VAL A 101 0.14 6.80 10.76
CA VAL A 101 -1.07 6.67 9.95
C VAL A 101 -2.25 6.76 10.88
N ASP A 102 -3.02 7.83 10.77
CA ASP A 102 -4.26 8.02 11.52
C ASP A 102 -5.49 7.48 10.77
N LEU A 103 -6.63 7.45 11.47
CA LEU A 103 -7.88 6.95 10.89
C LEU A 103 -8.36 7.79 9.70
N ALA A 104 -8.19 9.11 9.74
CA ALA A 104 -8.64 9.99 8.66
C ALA A 104 -7.82 9.76 7.39
N GLU A 105 -6.50 9.64 7.52
CA GLU A 105 -5.61 9.35 6.41
C GLU A 105 -5.86 7.96 5.82
N TYR A 106 -6.06 6.97 6.70
CA TYR A 106 -6.43 5.61 6.30
C TYR A 106 -7.74 5.59 5.48
N ILE A 107 -8.79 6.27 5.96
CA ILE A 107 -10.08 6.37 5.25
C ILE A 107 -9.90 7.04 3.88
N GLU A 108 -9.12 8.11 3.79
CA GLU A 108 -8.90 8.84 2.54
C GLU A 108 -8.27 7.93 1.49
N VAL A 109 -7.21 7.21 1.85
CA VAL A 109 -6.50 6.33 0.94
C VAL A 109 -7.34 5.14 0.52
N LEU A 110 -8.03 4.50 1.45
CA LEU A 110 -8.96 3.41 1.12
C LEU A 110 -10.09 3.88 0.21
N GLY A 111 -10.48 5.15 0.31
CA GLY A 111 -11.39 5.81 -0.63
C GLY A 111 -10.89 5.80 -2.08
N TYR A 112 -9.58 5.96 -2.32
CA TYR A 112 -9.00 5.83 -3.67
C TYR A 112 -9.17 4.41 -4.23
N PHE A 113 -9.18 3.40 -3.36
CA PHE A 113 -9.42 2.01 -3.71
C PHE A 113 -10.92 1.64 -3.71
N SER A 114 -11.81 2.63 -3.69
CA SER A 114 -13.27 2.44 -3.66
C SER A 114 -13.79 1.65 -2.45
N ILE A 115 -13.03 1.61 -1.35
CA ILE A 115 -13.47 0.97 -0.10
C ILE A 115 -14.35 1.97 0.69
N PRO A 116 -15.56 1.57 1.12
CA PRO A 116 -16.44 2.44 1.89
C PRO A 116 -15.81 2.90 3.21
N ARG A 117 -16.09 4.15 3.60
CA ARG A 117 -15.62 4.73 4.88
C ARG A 117 -15.93 3.85 6.09
N GLU A 118 -17.13 3.29 6.15
CA GLU A 118 -17.57 2.44 7.28
C GLU A 118 -16.73 1.16 7.38
N GLU A 119 -16.36 0.59 6.24
CA GLU A 119 -15.49 -0.58 6.17
C GLU A 119 -14.06 -0.23 6.57
N ALA A 120 -13.54 0.90 6.10
CA ALA A 120 -12.22 1.40 6.49
C ALA A 120 -12.12 1.62 8.01
N ILE A 121 -13.14 2.23 8.64
CA ILE A 121 -13.19 2.41 10.10
C ILE A 121 -13.16 1.06 10.82
N SER A 122 -14.01 0.12 10.39
CA SER A 122 -14.07 -1.22 10.97
C SER A 122 -12.75 -1.98 10.86
N CYS A 123 -12.03 -1.81 9.75
CA CYS A 123 -10.70 -2.40 9.55
C CYS A 123 -9.66 -1.76 10.48
N PHE A 124 -9.61 -0.43 10.52
CA PHE A 124 -8.66 0.31 11.34
C PHE A 124 -8.80 -0.02 12.83
N ASP A 125 -10.04 -0.06 13.34
CA ASP A 125 -10.33 -0.40 14.74
C ASP A 125 -9.81 -1.79 15.15
N LYS A 126 -9.67 -2.73 14.21
CA LYS A 126 -9.16 -4.08 14.51
C LYS A 126 -7.66 -4.10 14.76
N PHE A 127 -6.88 -3.31 14.04
CA PHE A 127 -5.42 -3.36 14.12
C PHE A 127 -4.80 -2.19 14.89
N ALA A 128 -5.50 -1.05 14.99
CA ALA A 128 -5.10 0.13 15.76
C ALA A 128 -5.37 -0.07 17.26
N VAL A 129 -4.76 -1.12 17.83
CA VAL A 129 -4.80 -1.44 19.25
C VAL A 129 -3.38 -1.46 19.81
N ASN A 130 -3.20 -0.89 21.01
CA ASN A 130 -1.93 -0.95 21.74
C ASN A 130 -1.71 -2.33 22.37
N SER A 131 -0.52 -2.55 22.92
CA SER A 131 -0.12 -3.80 23.58
C SER A 131 -0.98 -4.19 24.78
N ALA A 132 -1.78 -3.26 25.33
CA ALA A 132 -2.73 -3.48 26.42
C ALA A 132 -4.18 -3.65 25.92
N GLY A 133 -4.41 -3.69 24.61
CA GLY A 133 -5.73 -3.84 23.99
C GLY A 133 -6.58 -2.56 23.94
N GLY A 134 -6.01 -1.40 24.27
CA GLY A 134 -6.68 -0.09 24.11
C GLY A 134 -6.56 0.43 22.69
N GLN A 135 -7.60 1.11 22.19
CA GLN A 135 -7.58 1.73 20.87
C GLN A 135 -6.50 2.81 20.77
N CYS A 136 -5.79 2.81 19.65
CA CYS A 136 -4.85 3.84 19.25
C CYS A 136 -5.51 4.69 18.15
N ASN A 137 -5.22 5.99 18.17
CA ASN A 137 -5.70 6.90 17.13
C ASN A 137 -4.82 6.87 15.87
N SER A 138 -3.63 6.27 15.96
CA SER A 138 -2.68 6.13 14.86
C SER A 138 -1.79 4.90 15.03
N ILE A 139 -1.18 4.47 13.93
CA ILE A 139 -0.17 3.40 13.90
C ILE A 139 1.16 3.96 13.40
N ASP A 140 2.27 3.50 13.98
CA ASP A 140 3.61 3.88 13.52
C ASP A 140 4.10 2.94 12.39
N HIS A 141 5.19 3.34 11.73
CA HIS A 141 5.83 2.54 10.69
C HIS A 141 6.14 1.10 11.16
N LYS A 142 6.57 0.93 12.41
CA LYS A 142 6.90 -0.39 12.96
C LYS A 142 5.66 -1.28 12.99
N ARG A 143 4.55 -0.76 13.52
CA ARG A 143 3.27 -1.47 13.57
C ARG A 143 2.76 -1.77 12.17
N PHE A 144 2.92 -0.85 11.23
CA PHE A 144 2.55 -1.08 9.84
C PHE A 144 3.33 -2.24 9.21
N VAL A 145 4.66 -2.31 9.43
CA VAL A 145 5.49 -3.44 8.96
C VAL A 145 5.01 -4.77 9.55
N ASP A 146 4.70 -4.81 10.84
CA ASP A 146 4.20 -6.03 11.49
C ASP A 146 2.87 -6.49 10.87
N LEU A 147 1.94 -5.55 10.62
CA LEU A 147 0.65 -5.84 9.97
C LEU A 147 0.83 -6.28 8.52
N TRP A 148 1.77 -5.66 7.80
CA TRP A 148 2.11 -6.01 6.43
C TRP A 148 2.64 -7.44 6.33
N GLN A 149 3.53 -7.83 7.25
CA GLN A 149 4.02 -9.20 7.33
C GLN A 149 2.90 -10.20 7.62
N GLN A 150 1.98 -9.87 8.54
CA GLN A 150 0.81 -10.71 8.79
C GLN A 150 -0.06 -10.86 7.54
N TYR A 151 -0.34 -9.76 6.82
CA TYR A 151 -1.17 -9.80 5.61
C TYR A 151 -0.59 -10.71 4.51
N PHE A 152 0.74 -10.71 4.32
CA PHE A 152 1.36 -11.46 3.22
C PHE A 152 1.83 -12.85 3.61
N TRP A 153 2.25 -13.07 4.86
CA TRP A 153 2.91 -14.31 5.28
C TRP A 153 2.09 -15.13 6.27
N SER A 154 1.07 -14.54 6.90
CA SER A 154 0.22 -15.31 7.81
C SER A 154 -0.74 -16.20 7.03
N ASN A 155 -0.85 -17.44 7.50
CA ASN A 155 -1.91 -18.36 7.09
C ASN A 155 -3.08 -18.35 8.10
N ASP A 156 -3.00 -17.54 9.16
CA ASP A 156 -4.08 -17.40 10.14
C ASP A 156 -5.10 -16.36 9.64
N VAL A 157 -6.31 -16.84 9.36
CA VAL A 157 -7.44 -16.00 8.95
C VAL A 157 -7.85 -14.98 10.01
N ASN A 158 -7.46 -15.19 11.27
CA ASN A 158 -7.81 -14.32 12.39
C ASN A 158 -6.78 -13.21 12.63
N ASP A 159 -5.66 -13.21 11.92
CA ASP A 159 -4.65 -12.17 12.09
C ASP A 159 -5.19 -10.80 11.68
N VAL A 160 -4.92 -9.81 12.53
CA VAL A 160 -5.42 -8.44 12.33
C VAL A 160 -4.80 -7.77 11.11
N GLY A 161 -3.63 -8.23 10.67
CA GLY A 161 -3.00 -7.80 9.42
C GLY A 161 -3.88 -8.04 8.19
N ASN A 162 -4.78 -9.05 8.20
CA ASN A 162 -5.70 -9.32 7.10
C ASN A 162 -6.65 -8.15 6.78
N TYR A 163 -6.86 -7.26 7.75
CA TYR A 163 -7.69 -6.06 7.60
C TYR A 163 -6.92 -4.83 7.13
N LEU A 164 -5.59 -4.91 6.96
CA LEU A 164 -4.74 -3.76 6.64
C LEU A 164 -5.16 -3.07 5.33
N LEU A 165 -5.63 -3.85 4.34
CA LEU A 165 -6.02 -3.35 3.01
C LEU A 165 -7.50 -3.59 2.70
N GLY A 166 -8.37 -3.56 3.71
CA GLY A 166 -9.81 -3.85 3.59
C GLY A 166 -10.15 -5.33 3.79
N THR A 167 -11.44 -5.64 3.85
CA THR A 167 -11.89 -7.03 4.00
C THR A 167 -11.84 -7.77 2.65
N VAL A 168 -11.29 -8.99 2.67
CA VAL A 168 -11.34 -9.93 1.53
C VAL A 168 -12.65 -10.71 1.57
#